data_AF-G9WZC8-F1
#
_entry.id   AF-G9WZC8-F1
#
_cell.length_a   1.000
_cell.length_b   1.000
_cell.length_c   1.000
_cell.angle_alpha   90.00
_cell.angle_beta   90.00
_cell.angle_gamma   90.00
#
_symmetry.space_group_name_H-M   'P 1'
#
loop_
_entity.id
_entity.type
_entity.pdbx_description
1 polymer ?
#
loop_
_entity_poly.entity_id
_entity_poly.type
_entity_poly.pdbx_seq_one_letter_code
_entity_poly.pdbx_strand_id
1 'polypeptide(L)' 'MAISYKPLWHLLVEKEMNKEDLKKAANITSNIVSRMSKNAYVNLDSIEKICLAMDCKIEDVVEIIKDEENV' A
#
# COMPACT_ATOMS: atom_id res chain seq x y z
N MET A 1 2.15 -13.83 6.40
CA MET A 1 2.64 -13.45 5.07
C MET A 1 3.73 -12.43 5.29
N ALA A 2 4.83 -12.52 4.55
CA ALA A 2 5.99 -11.64 4.71
C ALA A 2 5.81 -10.25 4.07
N ILE A 3 4.57 -9.77 3.86
CA ILE A 3 4.27 -8.48 3.22
C ILE A 3 3.44 -7.64 4.18
N SER A 4 3.77 -6.35 4.27
CA SER A 4 3.05 -5.34 5.04
C SER A 4 2.79 -4.11 4.17
N TYR A 5 1.57 -3.58 4.23
CA TYR A 5 1.22 -2.27 3.65
C TYR A 5 1.04 -1.20 4.73
N LYS A 6 1.59 -1.40 5.94
CA LYS A 6 1.60 -0.37 6.99
C LYS A 6 2.22 0.96 6.52
N PRO A 7 3.35 0.99 5.78
CA PRO A 7 3.92 2.23 5.27
C PRO A 7 2.91 3.04 4.45
N LEU A 8 2.17 2.39 3.55
CA LEU A 8 1.13 3.03 2.75
C LEU A 8 0.06 3.70 3.61
N TRP A 9 -0.38 3.04 4.68
CA TRP A 9 -1.41 3.60 5.56
C TRP A 9 -0.91 4.79 6.36
N HIS A 10 0.37 4.81 6.77
CA HIS A 10 0.97 5.99 7.37
C HIS A 10 1.07 7.13 6.37
N LEU A 11 1.53 6.85 5.14
CA LEU A 11 1.61 7.83 4.07
C LEU A 11 0.25 8.46 3.73
N LEU A 12 -0.83 7.69 3.77
CA LEU A 12 -2.19 8.23 3.60
C LEU A 12 -2.57 9.21 4.72
N VAL A 13 -2.22 8.91 5.97
CA VAL A 13 -2.47 9.81 7.11
C VAL A 13 -1.66 11.10 6.95
N GLU A 14 -0.37 11.00 6.59
CA GLU A 14 0.51 12.15 6.36
C GLU A 14 0.00 13.07 5.24
N LYS A 15 -0.67 12.51 4.23
CA LYS A 15 -1.27 13.25 3.10
C LYS A 15 -2.74 13.62 3.30
N GLU A 16 -3.32 13.38 4.48
CA GLU A 16 -4.75 13.60 4.78
C GLU A 16 -5.70 12.89 3.79
N MET A 17 -5.30 11.73 3.27
CA MET A 17 -6.06 10.93 2.30
C MET A 17 -6.71 9.72 2.97
N ASN A 18 -7.91 9.36 2.53
CA ASN A 18 -8.52 8.08 2.88
C ASN A 18 -8.33 7.03 1.76
N LYS A 19 -8.79 5.80 2.00
CA LYS A 19 -8.68 4.70 1.03
C LYS A 19 -9.45 4.92 -0.27
N GLU A 20 -10.55 5.68 -0.23
CA GLU A 20 -11.30 6.05 -1.43
C GLU A 20 -10.54 7.10 -2.27
N ASP A 21 -9.83 8.02 -1.61
CA ASP A 21 -8.98 9.00 -2.29
C ASP A 21 -7.78 8.30 -2.96
N LEU A 22 -7.12 7.38 -2.26
CA LEU A 22 -6.09 6.53 -2.84
C LEU A 22 -6.58 5.80 -4.08
N LYS A 23 -7.77 5.19 -3.98
CA LYS A 23 -8.38 4.44 -5.08
C LYS A 23 -8.57 5.30 -6.32
N LYS A 24 -9.06 6.53 -6.15
CA LYS A 24 -9.25 7.51 -7.22
C LYS A 24 -7.93 8.01 -7.78
N ALA A 25 -6.99 8.39 -6.91
CA ALA A 25 -5.69 8.95 -7.30
C ALA A 25 -4.85 7.92 -8.09
N ALA A 26 -4.76 6.69 -7.59
CA ALA A 26 -3.98 5.62 -8.21
C ALA A 26 -4.74 4.86 -9.31
N ASN A 27 -6.01 5.21 -9.56
CA ASN A 27 -6.89 4.52 -10.50
C ASN A 27 -6.88 2.98 -10.32
N ILE A 28 -7.03 2.54 -9.08
CA ILE A 28 -7.08 1.13 -8.69
C ILE A 28 -8.50 0.72 -8.30
N THR A 29 -8.75 -0.58 -8.18
CA THR A 29 -10.08 -1.10 -7.80
C THR A 29 -10.18 -1.32 -6.28
N SER A 30 -11.40 -1.34 -5.75
CA SER A 30 -11.64 -1.66 -4.34
C SER A 30 -11.10 -3.05 -3.95
N ASN A 31 -11.03 -3.99 -4.90
CA ASN A 31 -10.45 -5.31 -4.68
C ASN A 31 -8.95 -5.21 -4.34
N ILE A 32 -8.20 -4.37 -5.05
CA ILE A 32 -6.76 -4.15 -4.77
C ILE A 32 -6.57 -3.60 -3.35
N VAL A 33 -7.34 -2.58 -2.98
CA VAL A 33 -7.29 -1.98 -1.62
C VAL A 33 -7.68 -3.00 -0.54
N SER A 34 -8.68 -3.86 -0.80
CA SER A 34 -9.07 -4.93 0.12
C SER A 34 -7.97 -5.97 0.30
N ARG A 35 -7.26 -6.34 -0.77
CA ARG A 35 -6.08 -7.23 -0.71
C ARG A 35 -4.95 -6.63 0.11
N MET A 36 -4.63 -5.35 -0.11
CA MET A 36 -3.63 -4.63 0.69
C MET A 36 -4.00 -4.59 2.17
N SER A 37 -5.28 -4.35 2.49
CA SER A 37 -5.78 -4.34 3.88
C SER A 37 -5.64 -5.70 4.58
N LYS A 38 -5.56 -6.80 3.81
CA LYS A 38 -5.34 -8.16 4.30
C LYS A 38 -3.88 -8.61 4.17
N ASN A 39 -2.97 -7.70 3.85
CA ASN A 39 -1.55 -7.98 3.58
C ASN A 39 -1.34 -9.08 2.52
N ALA A 40 -2.26 -9.17 1.55
CA ALA A 40 -2.17 -10.11 0.45
C ALA A 40 -1.28 -9.58 -0.68
N TYR A 41 -0.67 -10.48 -1.45
CA TYR A 41 0.08 -10.11 -2.63
C TYR A 41 -0.79 -9.34 -3.63
N VAL A 42 -0.25 -8.24 -4.12
CA VAL A 42 -0.75 -7.48 -5.26
C VAL A 42 0.33 -7.47 -6.34
N ASN A 43 -0.09 -7.20 -7.56
CA ASN A 43 0.82 -7.10 -8.71
C ASN A 43 1.63 -5.79 -8.65
N LEU A 44 2.82 -5.82 -9.26
CA LEU A 44 3.74 -4.69 -9.22
C LEU A 44 3.19 -3.47 -9.96
N ASP A 45 2.34 -3.64 -10.99
CA ASP A 45 1.67 -2.53 -11.67
C ASP A 45 0.72 -1.76 -10.75
N SER A 46 0.07 -2.41 -9.78
CA SER A 46 -0.72 -1.68 -8.78
C SER A 46 0.16 -0.86 -7.85
N ILE A 47 1.32 -1.39 -7.47
CA ILE A 47 2.28 -0.68 -6.62
C ILE A 47 2.87 0.52 -7.38
N GLU A 48 3.25 0.33 -8.64
CA GLU A 48 3.73 1.40 -9.53
C GLU A 48 2.71 2.53 -9.64
N LYS A 49 1.44 2.22 -9.92
CA LYS A 49 0.36 3.21 -10.00
C LYS A 49 0.22 4.02 -8.71
N ILE A 50 0.36 3.37 -7.55
CA ILE A 50 0.31 4.05 -6.26
C ILE A 50 1.52 4.96 -6.08
N CYS A 51 2.74 4.47 -6.36
CA CYS A 51 3.96 5.25 -6.25
C CYS A 51 3.88 6.52 -7.11
N LEU A 52 3.43 6.39 -8.35
CA LEU A 52 3.25 7.52 -9.28
C LEU A 52 2.15 8.48 -8.82
N ALA A 53 1.02 7.97 -8.34
CA ALA A 53 -0.08 8.82 -7.89
C ALA A 53 0.20 9.57 -6.58
N MET A 54 1.05 8.98 -5.72
CA MET A 54 1.41 9.54 -4.43
C MET A 54 2.74 10.31 -4.45
N ASP A 55 3.47 10.26 -5.56
CA ASP A 55 4.83 10.77 -5.72
C ASP A 55 5.74 10.27 -4.59
N CYS A 56 5.81 8.95 -4.43
CA CYS A 56 6.55 8.28 -3.36
C CYS A 56 7.38 7.09 -3.85
N LYS A 57 8.26 6.57 -2.98
CA LYS A 57 9.06 5.37 -3.26
C LYS A 57 8.25 4.11 -2.97
N ILE A 58 8.69 2.99 -3.54
CA ILE A 58 8.09 1.68 -3.29
C ILE A 58 8.08 1.29 -1.81
N GLU A 59 9.12 1.68 -1.07
CA GLU A 59 9.28 1.44 0.38
C GLU A 59 8.21 2.16 1.22
N ASP A 60 7.68 3.28 0.71
CA ASP A 60 6.58 4.01 1.35
C ASP A 60 5.22 3.33 1.12
N VAL A 61 5.16 2.34 0.22
CA VAL A 61 3.94 1.61 -0.13
C VAL A 61 3.93 0.21 0.49
N VAL A 62 5.04 -0.51 0.41
CA VAL A 62 5.12 -1.91 0.79
C VAL A 62 6.44 -2.25 1.46
N GLU A 63 6.36 -3.10 2.47
CA GLU A 63 7.50 -3.61 3.21
C GLU A 63 7.45 -5.15 3.24
N ILE A 64 8.63 -5.77 3.19
CA ILE A 64 8.80 -7.20 3.41
C ILE A 64 9.21 -7.44 4.86
N ILE A 65 8.32 -8.04 5.65
CA ILE A 65 8.58 -8.35 7.06
C ILE A 65 9.19 -9.75 7.19
N LYS A 66 10.23 -9.88 8.03
CA LYS A 66 10.74 -11.18 8.49
C LYS A 66 9.91 -11.62 9.68
N ASP A 67 9.68 -12.92 9.85
CA ASP A 67 8.92 -13.50 10.98
C ASP A 67 9.60 -13.32 12.37
N GLU A 68 10.61 -12.44 12.49
CA GLU A 68 11.35 -12.19 13.74
C GLU A 68 10.71 -11.11 14.65
N GLU A 69 9.60 -10.47 14.25
CA GLU A 69 8.78 -9.62 15.16
C GLU A 69 7.74 -10.42 15.97
N ASN A 70 8.08 -11.64 16.38
CA ASN A 70 7.39 -12.39 17.45
C ASN A 70 8.42 -13.07 18.37
N VAL A 71 9.48 -12.35 18.76
CA VAL A 71 10.36 -12.74 19.88
C VAL A 71 9.91 -12.02 21.14
#